data_AF-A0A478FRE7-F1
#
_entry.id   AF-A0A478FRE7-F1
#
_cell.length_a   1.000
_cell.length_b   1.000
_cell.length_c   1.000
_cell.angle_alpha   90.00
_cell.angle_beta   90.00
_cell.angle_gamma   90.00
#
_symmetry.space_group_name_H-M   'P 1'
#
loop_
_entity.id
_entity.type
_entity.pdbx_description
1 polymer ?
#
loop_
_entity_poly.entity_id
_entity_poly.type
_entity_poly.pdbx_seq_one_letter_code
_entity_poly.pdbx_strand_id
1 'polypeptide(L)'
;MLKETKATIIISAISGNTALGIIGYELLKEYFLHLSSFEEITKADNSAIEIIKIERRLTKTVSFVIDSQKSFDPRIYTRNDLKTIDIEKEQKQAEHPLKGIKQDHKKLVVLFSDNSDWWNETYKKRKYIAESRDFERYVDLIGGYSNESNEYLINNVHMNQFCNKAYSDPSYFQEHEAQFWLMCTIDGKNPNDTEEEKVISQTTKAKFFKGEKEEEITYLTLEQSKKTNIKNNKIGNHKNKFVVYDYNEDWWKWSFDYRLKVDKENETSLFPLSNRFKQVKNGWDNTTRSTTGLNSVCKSFYEETDTKTQQEIDDAWRYCSDIGEETN
;
A
#
# COMPACT_ATOMS: atom_id res chain seq x y z
N MET A 1 -3.57 63.66 -5.08
CA MET A 1 -3.09 62.55 -4.25
C MET A 1 -4.30 61.70 -3.87
N LEU A 2 -4.63 60.72 -4.72
CA LEU A 2 -5.76 59.79 -4.52
C LEU A 2 -5.14 58.42 -4.19
N LYS A 3 -5.60 57.82 -3.09
CA LYS A 3 -5.15 56.51 -2.62
C LYS A 3 -5.60 55.45 -3.63
N GLU A 4 -4.65 54.69 -4.16
CA GLU A 4 -4.91 53.53 -5.01
C GLU A 4 -5.61 52.44 -4.19
N THR A 5 -6.89 52.21 -4.46
CA THR A 5 -7.62 51.04 -3.94
C THR A 5 -7.52 49.94 -4.98
N LYS A 6 -6.64 48.96 -4.75
CA LYS A 6 -6.58 47.74 -5.58
C LYS A 6 -7.79 46.86 -5.24
N ALA A 7 -8.81 46.89 -6.10
CA ALA A 7 -9.91 45.93 -6.06
C ALA A 7 -9.52 44.70 -6.91
N THR A 8 -9.38 43.54 -6.28
CA THR A 8 -9.18 42.26 -6.98
C THR A 8 -10.56 41.59 -7.11
N ILE A 9 -11.07 41.50 -8.33
CA ILE A 9 -12.33 40.79 -8.65
C ILE A 9 -11.96 39.44 -9.27
N ILE A 10 -12.36 38.34 -8.62
CA ILE A 10 -12.18 36.98 -9.13
C ILE A 10 -13.52 36.51 -9.71
N ILE A 11 -13.57 36.27 -11.01
CA ILE A 11 -14.73 35.68 -11.68
C ILE A 11 -14.52 34.16 -11.70
N SER A 12 -15.27 33.45 -10.88
CA SER A 12 -15.31 31.98 -10.89
C SER A 12 -16.16 31.50 -12.07
N ALA A 13 -15.50 31.12 -13.18
CA ALA A 13 -16.14 30.43 -14.29
C ALA A 13 -16.04 28.91 -14.06
N ILE A 14 -17.06 28.30 -13.44
CA ILE A 14 -17.27 26.85 -13.54
C ILE A 14 -18.63 26.62 -14.19
N SER A 15 -18.54 26.11 -15.42
CA SER A 15 -19.55 25.39 -16.22
C SER A 15 -20.91 26.06 -16.51
N GLY A 16 -21.13 26.35 -17.79
CA GLY A 16 -22.47 26.42 -18.39
C GLY A 16 -22.96 27.84 -18.71
N ASN A 17 -23.04 28.14 -20.01
CA ASN A 17 -23.62 29.33 -20.65
C ASN A 17 -22.77 30.61 -20.69
N THR A 18 -22.56 31.05 -21.93
CA THR A 18 -21.97 32.29 -22.43
C THR A 18 -22.61 33.59 -21.90
N ALA A 19 -23.56 33.51 -20.97
CA ALA A 19 -24.25 34.66 -20.39
C ALA A 19 -23.47 35.37 -19.27
N LEU A 20 -22.64 34.66 -18.49
CA LEU A 20 -21.95 35.25 -17.34
C LEU A 20 -20.74 36.13 -17.73
N GLY A 21 -20.12 35.86 -18.89
CA GLY A 21 -19.06 36.73 -19.44
C GLY A 21 -19.58 38.10 -19.86
N ILE A 22 -20.83 38.17 -20.33
CA ILE A 22 -21.50 39.42 -20.72
C ILE A 22 -21.87 40.23 -19.47
N ILE A 23 -22.36 39.57 -18.41
CA ILE A 23 -22.78 40.24 -17.17
C ILE A 23 -21.58 40.86 -16.44
N GLY A 24 -20.43 40.18 -16.39
CA GLY A 24 -19.22 40.75 -15.78
C GLY A 24 -18.70 41.98 -16.52
N TYR A 25 -18.82 42.00 -17.85
CA TYR A 25 -18.41 43.12 -18.70
C TYR A 25 -19.37 44.33 -18.60
N GLU A 26 -20.69 44.09 -18.58
CA GLU A 26 -21.70 45.15 -18.37
C GLU A 26 -21.53 45.80 -16.98
N LEU A 27 -21.27 45.00 -15.95
CA LEU A 27 -21.06 45.52 -14.59
C LEU A 27 -19.75 46.32 -14.48
N LEU A 28 -18.71 45.94 -15.22
CA LEU A 28 -17.46 46.72 -15.33
C LEU A 28 -17.63 48.00 -16.15
N LYS A 29 -18.44 47.99 -17.21
CA LYS A 29 -18.78 49.17 -18.03
C LYS A 29 -19.51 50.23 -17.22
N GLU A 30 -20.52 49.82 -16.46
CA GLU A 30 -21.31 50.73 -15.60
C GLU A 30 -20.44 51.34 -14.50
N TYR A 31 -19.56 50.53 -13.90
CA TYR A 31 -18.74 50.93 -12.75
C TYR A 31 -17.51 51.77 -13.14
N PHE A 32 -16.89 51.52 -14.29
CA PHE A 32 -15.66 52.22 -14.69
C PHE A 32 -15.84 53.33 -15.71
N LEU A 33 -16.87 53.30 -16.57
CA LEU A 33 -16.85 54.14 -17.77
C LEU A 33 -18.01 55.10 -17.96
N HIS A 34 -19.19 54.95 -17.32
CA HIS A 34 -20.30 55.94 -17.45
C HIS A 34 -20.51 56.46 -18.90
N LEU A 35 -20.29 55.59 -19.89
CA LEU A 35 -20.23 55.95 -21.30
C LEU A 35 -21.29 55.16 -22.04
N SER A 36 -22.41 55.84 -22.26
CA SER A 36 -23.50 55.43 -23.12
C SER A 36 -23.10 55.53 -24.60
N SER A 37 -22.55 54.45 -25.15
CA SER A 37 -22.64 54.18 -26.58
C SER A 37 -22.56 52.68 -26.88
N PHE A 38 -23.55 52.22 -27.64
CA PHE A 38 -23.62 50.87 -28.18
C PHE A 38 -22.78 50.80 -29.46
N GLU A 39 -21.69 50.04 -29.41
CA GLU A 39 -21.06 49.45 -30.59
C GLU A 39 -21.10 47.94 -30.46
N GLU A 40 -21.49 47.28 -31.56
CA GLU A 40 -21.60 45.84 -31.68
C GLU A 40 -20.18 45.25 -31.79
N ILE A 41 -19.70 44.61 -30.72
CA ILE A 41 -18.34 44.06 -30.68
C ILE A 41 -18.33 42.69 -31.35
N THR A 42 -17.55 42.58 -32.42
CA THR A 42 -17.16 41.34 -33.08
C THR A 42 -16.49 40.39 -32.09
N LYS A 43 -16.86 39.10 -32.13
CA LYS A 43 -16.34 38.04 -31.26
C LYS A 43 -14.81 38.15 -31.13
N ALA A 44 -14.35 38.62 -29.97
CA ALA A 44 -12.93 38.53 -29.61
C ALA A 44 -12.58 37.04 -29.50
N ASP A 45 -11.59 36.62 -30.27
CA ASP A 45 -11.07 35.26 -30.27
C ASP A 45 -10.38 35.02 -28.92
N ASN A 46 -10.97 34.16 -28.08
CA ASN A 46 -10.47 33.82 -26.73
C ASN A 46 -9.26 32.86 -26.78
N SER A 47 -8.62 32.71 -27.93
CA SER A 47 -7.48 31.82 -28.17
C SER A 47 -6.22 32.20 -27.36
N ALA A 48 -6.18 33.40 -26.76
CA ALA A 48 -5.05 33.89 -25.97
C ALA A 48 -5.21 33.77 -24.45
N ILE A 49 -6.33 33.22 -23.94
CA ILE A 49 -6.42 32.89 -22.51
C ILE A 49 -5.65 31.59 -22.30
N GLU A 50 -4.34 31.72 -22.06
CA GLU A 50 -3.59 30.62 -21.46
C GLU A 50 -4.35 30.19 -20.20
N ILE A 51 -4.74 28.92 -20.16
CA ILE A 51 -5.31 28.30 -18.97
C ILE A 51 -4.19 28.33 -17.93
N ILE A 52 -4.16 29.37 -17.10
CA ILE A 52 -3.28 29.42 -15.94
C ILE A 52 -3.73 28.23 -15.09
N LYS A 53 -2.90 27.18 -15.05
CA LYS A 53 -3.12 26.03 -14.16
C LYS A 53 -2.96 26.57 -12.74
N ILE A 54 -4.06 26.87 -12.08
CA ILE A 54 -4.03 27.41 -10.72
C ILE A 54 -3.53 26.29 -9.81
N GLU A 55 -2.38 26.51 -9.18
CA GLU A 55 -1.75 25.51 -8.31
C GLU A 55 -2.36 25.53 -6.91
N ARG A 56 -2.64 24.33 -6.37
CA ARG A 56 -3.09 24.14 -5.01
C ARG A 56 -1.97 24.49 -4.03
N ARG A 57 -2.28 25.26 -2.97
CA ARG A 57 -1.34 25.47 -1.87
C ARG A 57 -1.35 24.25 -0.97
N LEU A 58 -0.35 23.38 -1.15
CA LEU A 58 -0.12 22.22 -0.31
C LEU A 58 0.92 22.55 0.76
N THR A 59 0.80 21.96 1.95
CA THR A 59 1.91 22.00 2.92
C THR A 59 3.11 21.26 2.33
N LYS A 60 4.33 21.57 2.79
CA LYS A 60 5.53 20.86 2.33
C LYS A 60 5.34 19.35 2.57
N THR A 61 5.43 18.55 1.51
CA THR A 61 5.30 17.10 1.60
C THR A 61 6.35 16.53 2.54
N VAL A 62 5.91 15.76 3.53
CA VAL A 62 6.80 14.99 4.40
C VAL A 62 7.00 13.61 3.78
N SER A 63 8.25 13.19 3.67
CA SER A 63 8.65 11.88 3.16
C SER A 63 9.57 11.17 4.17
N PHE A 64 10.00 9.96 3.84
CA PHE A 64 11.05 9.29 4.58
C PHE A 64 12.37 10.06 4.50
N VAL A 65 13.28 9.77 5.43
CA VAL A 65 14.65 10.30 5.42
C VAL A 65 15.34 9.78 4.17
N ILE A 66 15.76 10.70 3.29
CA ILE A 66 16.51 10.38 2.07
C ILE A 66 17.70 9.48 2.43
N ASP A 67 17.93 8.41 1.67
CA ASP A 67 18.93 7.35 1.89
C ASP A 67 18.67 6.37 3.04
N SER A 68 17.54 6.48 3.75
CA SER A 68 17.16 5.46 4.76
C SER A 68 16.50 4.22 4.18
N GLN A 69 16.05 4.28 2.92
CA GLN A 69 15.32 3.21 2.26
C GLN A 69 16.22 2.00 2.00
N LYS A 70 15.80 0.83 2.49
CA LYS A 70 16.50 -0.44 2.31
C LYS A 70 15.53 -1.55 2.00
N SER A 71 15.97 -2.50 1.16
CA SER A 71 15.26 -3.75 0.94
C SER A 71 15.44 -4.67 2.15
N PHE A 72 14.35 -5.29 2.60
CA PHE A 72 14.29 -6.15 3.77
C PHE A 72 13.48 -7.41 3.46
N ASP A 73 13.99 -8.59 3.86
CA ASP A 73 13.26 -9.86 3.71
C ASP A 73 12.38 -10.12 4.93
N PRO A 74 11.04 -9.97 4.81
CA PRO A 74 10.14 -10.11 5.95
C PRO A 74 10.01 -11.56 6.44
N ARG A 75 10.43 -12.57 5.66
CA ARG A 75 10.26 -13.99 5.99
C ARG A 75 11.10 -14.43 7.18
N ILE A 76 12.17 -13.70 7.47
CA ILE A 76 13.19 -14.13 8.41
C ILE A 76 12.80 -13.68 9.83
N TYR A 77 12.69 -14.65 10.73
CA TYR A 77 12.65 -14.45 12.17
C TYR A 77 13.84 -15.20 12.78
N THR A 78 14.80 -14.43 13.30
CA THR A 78 16.06 -14.97 13.81
C THR A 78 15.94 -15.22 15.31
N ARG A 79 16.28 -16.44 15.73
CA ARG A 79 16.39 -16.86 17.12
C ARG A 79 17.65 -17.72 17.27
N ASN A 80 18.47 -17.44 18.28
CA ASN A 80 19.79 -18.08 18.44
C ASN A 80 19.71 -19.52 18.95
N ASP A 81 18.60 -19.89 19.59
CA ASP A 81 18.34 -21.19 20.21
C ASP A 81 17.28 -22.00 19.45
N LEU A 82 17.10 -21.73 18.15
CA LEU A 82 16.17 -22.47 17.30
C LEU A 82 16.64 -23.91 17.11
N LYS A 83 15.78 -24.88 17.46
CA LYS A 83 16.06 -26.31 17.25
C LYS A 83 15.63 -26.74 15.85
N THR A 84 16.56 -27.31 15.10
CA THR A 84 16.33 -27.82 13.75
C THR A 84 16.29 -29.34 13.73
N ILE A 85 15.69 -29.92 12.70
CA ILE A 85 15.53 -31.37 12.59
C ILE A 85 16.91 -32.03 12.49
N ASP A 86 17.20 -32.93 13.43
CA ASP A 86 18.37 -33.81 13.41
C ASP A 86 17.96 -35.16 12.83
N ILE A 87 18.38 -35.44 11.59
CA ILE A 87 18.01 -36.66 10.87
C ILE A 87 18.35 -37.92 11.67
N GLU A 88 19.49 -37.95 12.36
CA GLU A 88 19.95 -39.17 13.05
C GLU A 88 19.10 -39.50 14.28
N LYS A 89 18.51 -38.48 14.91
CA LYS A 89 17.61 -38.64 16.06
C LYS A 89 16.16 -38.86 15.63
N GLU A 90 15.72 -38.15 14.60
CA GLU A 90 14.33 -38.17 14.10
C GLU A 90 14.02 -39.41 13.24
N GLN A 91 15.03 -40.00 12.57
CA GLN A 91 14.88 -41.31 11.90
C GLN A 91 14.48 -42.44 12.84
N LYS A 92 14.67 -42.30 14.16
CA LYS A 92 14.21 -43.27 15.17
C LYS A 92 12.75 -43.05 15.58
N GLN A 93 12.16 -41.89 15.28
CA GLN A 93 10.81 -41.51 15.70
C GLN A 93 9.80 -41.44 14.54
N ALA A 94 10.24 -41.27 13.29
CA ALA A 94 9.35 -41.19 12.13
C ALA A 94 9.35 -42.49 11.29
N GLU A 95 8.17 -43.09 11.09
CA GLU A 95 7.98 -44.29 10.24
C GLU A 95 8.27 -44.02 8.74
N HIS A 96 8.27 -42.76 8.33
CA HIS A 96 8.54 -42.33 6.97
C HIS A 96 9.57 -41.19 6.98
N PRO A 97 10.86 -41.46 6.69
CA PRO A 97 11.88 -40.41 6.63
C PRO A 97 11.57 -39.44 5.49
N LEU A 98 11.95 -38.17 5.69
CA LEU A 98 11.99 -37.00 4.81
C LEU A 98 12.45 -37.24 3.35
N LYS A 99 11.80 -38.16 2.62
CA LYS A 99 12.15 -38.56 1.25
C LYS A 99 11.76 -37.42 0.31
N GLY A 100 12.76 -36.67 -0.16
CA GLY A 100 12.61 -35.51 -1.04
C GLY A 100 13.26 -34.23 -0.48
N ILE A 101 13.30 -34.08 0.86
CA ILE A 101 13.79 -32.87 1.55
C ILE A 101 14.95 -33.14 2.52
N LYS A 102 15.47 -34.38 2.52
CA LYS A 102 16.57 -34.84 3.39
C LYS A 102 17.81 -33.94 3.33
N GLN A 103 18.12 -33.37 2.17
CA GLN A 103 19.31 -32.53 1.98
C GLN A 103 19.18 -31.18 2.73
N ASP A 104 17.95 -30.72 2.97
CA ASP A 104 17.64 -29.43 3.59
C ASP A 104 17.17 -29.53 5.04
N HIS A 105 17.32 -30.67 5.71
CA HIS A 105 16.86 -30.88 7.10
C HIS A 105 17.31 -29.81 8.10
N LYS A 106 18.52 -29.24 7.92
CA LYS A 106 19.03 -28.14 8.76
C LYS A 106 18.24 -26.84 8.63
N LYS A 107 17.48 -26.68 7.55
CA LYS A 107 16.55 -25.57 7.32
C LYS A 107 15.16 -25.85 7.87
N LEU A 108 14.87 -27.07 8.34
CA LEU A 108 13.57 -27.45 8.87
C LEU A 108 13.55 -27.27 10.39
N VAL A 109 12.43 -26.78 10.91
CA VAL A 109 12.28 -26.48 12.33
C VAL A 109 11.59 -27.64 13.04
N VAL A 110 12.07 -27.97 14.24
CA VAL A 110 11.45 -29.03 15.06
C VAL A 110 10.05 -28.61 15.49
N LEU A 111 9.11 -29.57 15.47
CA LEU A 111 7.67 -29.36 15.68
C LEU A 111 7.24 -29.24 17.14
N PHE A 112 8.17 -29.45 18.09
CA PHE A 112 7.86 -29.43 19.53
C PHE A 112 7.64 -28.01 20.07
N SER A 113 7.04 -27.93 21.26
CA SER A 113 6.69 -26.68 21.94
C SER A 113 7.89 -25.75 22.18
N ASP A 114 9.11 -26.27 22.22
CA ASP A 114 10.34 -25.47 22.38
C ASP A 114 10.50 -24.38 21.30
N ASN A 115 9.90 -24.61 20.13
CA ASN A 115 9.91 -23.68 18.99
C ASN A 115 8.57 -22.93 18.79
N SER A 116 7.61 -23.01 19.73
CA SER A 116 6.27 -22.42 19.55
C SER A 116 6.29 -20.94 19.18
N ASP A 117 7.19 -20.18 19.81
CA ASP A 117 7.35 -18.74 19.53
C ASP A 117 7.85 -18.49 18.11
N TRP A 118 8.77 -19.34 17.63
CA TRP A 118 9.25 -19.25 16.25
C TRP A 118 8.11 -19.52 15.28
N TRP A 119 7.32 -20.57 15.50
CA TRP A 119 6.17 -20.91 14.66
C TRP A 119 5.16 -19.75 14.61
N ASN A 120 4.83 -19.16 15.75
CA ASN A 120 3.86 -18.05 15.84
C ASN A 120 4.36 -16.76 15.16
N GLU A 121 5.59 -16.34 15.45
CA GLU A 121 6.14 -15.11 14.85
C GLU A 121 6.42 -15.27 13.35
N THR A 122 6.87 -16.46 12.94
CA THR A 122 7.09 -16.78 11.53
C THR A 122 5.76 -16.82 10.76
N TYR A 123 4.71 -17.42 11.32
CA TYR A 123 3.38 -17.37 10.72
C TYR A 123 2.91 -15.94 10.51
N LYS A 124 2.98 -15.07 11.54
CA LYS A 124 2.57 -13.65 11.41
C LYS A 124 3.31 -12.94 10.27
N LYS A 125 4.62 -13.15 10.18
CA LYS A 125 5.47 -12.53 9.14
C LYS A 125 5.18 -13.04 7.73
N ARG A 126 4.89 -14.33 7.58
CA ARG A 126 4.76 -15.00 6.28
C ARG A 126 3.33 -15.11 5.78
N LYS A 127 2.33 -14.95 6.65
CA LYS A 127 0.91 -15.03 6.32
C LYS A 127 0.56 -14.18 5.10
N TYR A 128 0.95 -12.91 5.09
CA TYR A 128 0.65 -12.01 3.97
C TYR A 128 1.29 -12.48 2.65
N ILE A 129 2.54 -12.96 2.70
CA ILE A 129 3.24 -13.50 1.52
C ILE A 129 2.51 -14.73 1.00
N ALA A 130 2.03 -15.58 1.92
CA ALA A 130 1.29 -16.77 1.57
C ALA A 130 -0.07 -16.40 0.92
N GLU A 131 -0.83 -15.48 1.52
CA GLU A 131 -2.13 -15.03 0.99
C GLU A 131 -2.02 -14.26 -0.33
N SER A 132 -0.86 -13.64 -0.60
CA SER A 132 -0.60 -12.88 -1.83
C SER A 132 -0.05 -13.73 -2.97
N ARG A 133 0.36 -14.97 -2.69
CA ARG A 133 0.90 -15.89 -3.70
C ARG A 133 -0.21 -16.80 -4.24
N ASP A 134 -0.15 -17.07 -5.54
CA ASP A 134 -1.05 -18.01 -6.20
C ASP A 134 -0.47 -19.43 -6.07
N PHE A 135 -0.87 -20.14 -5.02
CA PHE A 135 -0.49 -21.53 -4.82
C PHE A 135 -1.51 -22.44 -5.53
N GLU A 136 -1.01 -23.41 -6.32
CA GLU A 136 -1.87 -24.37 -7.02
C GLU A 136 -2.81 -25.10 -6.04
N ARG A 137 -2.28 -25.49 -4.87
CA ARG A 137 -3.07 -26.03 -3.76
C ARG A 137 -2.68 -25.35 -2.46
N TYR A 138 -3.50 -24.40 -2.04
CA TYR A 138 -3.31 -23.64 -0.81
C TYR A 138 -3.99 -24.30 0.39
N VAL A 139 -3.30 -24.34 1.51
CA VAL A 139 -3.85 -24.74 2.80
C VAL A 139 -4.07 -23.50 3.66
N ASP A 140 -5.32 -23.24 4.05
CA ASP A 140 -5.66 -22.14 4.94
C ASP A 140 -5.11 -22.40 6.35
N LEU A 141 -4.10 -21.61 6.75
CA LEU A 141 -3.47 -21.69 8.05
C LEU A 141 -4.05 -20.62 8.99
N ILE A 142 -4.53 -21.04 10.17
CA ILE A 142 -5.14 -20.12 11.14
C ILE A 142 -4.17 -19.59 12.20
N GLY A 143 -2.99 -20.19 12.32
CA GLY A 143 -1.99 -19.87 13.34
C GLY A 143 -0.65 -20.56 13.10
N GLY A 144 0.35 -20.22 13.93
CA GLY A 144 1.70 -20.78 13.83
C GLY A 144 1.85 -22.13 14.51
N TYR A 145 1.58 -22.18 15.81
CA TYR A 145 1.76 -23.38 16.63
C TYR A 145 0.46 -23.84 17.30
N SER A 146 0.20 -25.15 17.24
CA SER A 146 -0.75 -25.82 18.12
C SER A 146 -0.14 -27.11 18.67
N ASN A 147 -0.45 -27.43 19.93
CA ASN A 147 -0.10 -28.70 20.57
C ASN A 147 -1.18 -29.78 20.37
N GLU A 148 -2.32 -29.43 19.78
CA GLU A 148 -3.40 -30.37 19.48
C GLU A 148 -3.01 -31.23 18.26
N SER A 149 -3.32 -32.52 18.31
CA SER A 149 -3.15 -33.39 17.13
C SER A 149 -4.22 -33.06 16.10
N ASN A 150 -3.79 -32.85 14.85
CA ASN A 150 -4.68 -32.69 13.70
C ASN A 150 -4.13 -33.50 12.51
N GLU A 151 -4.11 -34.82 12.68
CA GLU A 151 -3.53 -35.77 11.70
C GLU A 151 -4.17 -35.68 10.31
N TYR A 152 -5.47 -35.35 10.25
CA TYR A 152 -6.23 -35.25 9.01
C TYR A 152 -6.28 -33.84 8.43
N LEU A 153 -5.68 -32.85 9.10
CA LEU A 153 -5.74 -31.43 8.75
C LEU A 153 -7.17 -30.93 8.52
N ILE A 154 -8.13 -31.39 9.32
CA ILE A 154 -9.55 -31.04 9.18
C ILE A 154 -9.83 -29.79 10.02
N ASN A 155 -10.10 -28.68 9.34
CA ASN A 155 -10.39 -27.36 9.92
C ASN A 155 -9.25 -26.83 10.82
N ASN A 156 -9.09 -25.51 10.90
CA ASN A 156 -8.21 -24.87 11.90
C ASN A 156 -6.75 -25.39 11.92
N VAL A 157 -6.17 -25.53 10.72
CA VAL A 157 -4.79 -26.04 10.57
C VAL A 157 -3.78 -24.98 11.03
N HIS A 158 -2.87 -25.37 11.91
CA HIS A 158 -1.74 -24.55 12.29
C HIS A 158 -0.50 -24.88 11.45
N MET A 159 0.40 -23.91 11.28
CA MET A 159 1.60 -24.05 10.46
C MET A 159 2.44 -25.28 10.84
N ASN A 160 2.64 -25.55 12.13
CA ASN A 160 3.38 -26.73 12.57
C ASN A 160 2.68 -28.05 12.20
N GLN A 161 1.35 -28.12 12.23
CA GLN A 161 0.58 -29.31 11.84
C GLN A 161 0.69 -29.58 10.33
N PHE A 162 0.58 -28.52 9.52
CA PHE A 162 0.82 -28.58 8.08
C PHE A 162 2.24 -29.07 7.75
N CYS A 163 3.25 -28.52 8.42
CA CYS A 163 4.64 -28.93 8.23
C CYS A 163 4.88 -30.38 8.67
N ASN A 164 4.24 -30.84 9.75
CA ASN A 164 4.31 -32.24 10.18
C ASN A 164 3.78 -33.20 9.12
N LYS A 165 2.61 -32.90 8.55
CA LYS A 165 2.04 -33.71 7.47
C LYS A 165 3.00 -33.75 6.28
N ALA A 166 3.51 -32.60 5.85
CA ALA A 166 4.46 -32.51 4.73
C ALA A 166 5.81 -33.22 5.00
N TYR A 167 6.31 -33.22 6.24
CA TYR A 167 7.52 -33.95 6.61
C TYR A 167 7.35 -35.47 6.47
N SER A 168 6.17 -35.98 6.77
CA SER A 168 5.87 -37.42 6.82
C SER A 168 5.31 -38.01 5.51
N ASP A 169 4.69 -37.19 4.66
CA ASP A 169 3.98 -37.61 3.46
C ASP A 169 4.58 -36.94 2.21
N PRO A 170 5.38 -37.67 1.41
CA PRO A 170 6.03 -37.12 0.22
C PRO A 170 5.06 -36.63 -0.84
N SER A 171 3.89 -37.26 -0.98
CA SER A 171 2.87 -36.84 -1.94
C SER A 171 2.24 -35.51 -1.51
N TYR A 172 1.96 -35.37 -0.21
CA TYR A 172 1.49 -34.11 0.36
C TYR A 172 2.52 -32.99 0.23
N PHE A 173 3.80 -33.28 0.46
CA PHE A 173 4.88 -32.30 0.23
C PHE A 173 4.92 -31.85 -1.23
N GLN A 174 4.92 -32.77 -2.19
CA GLN A 174 4.96 -32.44 -3.62
C GLN A 174 3.76 -31.58 -4.03
N GLU A 175 2.58 -31.90 -3.50
CA GLU A 175 1.35 -31.17 -3.75
C GLU A 175 1.37 -29.72 -3.23
N HIS A 176 2.08 -29.48 -2.11
CA HIS A 176 2.13 -28.19 -1.42
C HIS A 176 3.53 -27.58 -1.36
N GLU A 177 4.43 -27.95 -2.28
CA GLU A 177 5.88 -27.70 -2.16
C GLU A 177 6.20 -26.22 -1.97
N ALA A 178 5.59 -25.33 -2.76
CA ALA A 178 5.83 -23.89 -2.67
C ALA A 178 5.38 -23.29 -1.32
N GLN A 179 4.21 -23.70 -0.82
CA GLN A 179 3.74 -23.25 0.50
C GLN A 179 4.59 -23.85 1.62
N PHE A 180 5.01 -25.11 1.47
CA PHE A 180 5.91 -25.79 2.40
C PHE A 180 7.22 -25.01 2.56
N TRP A 181 7.90 -24.68 1.47
CA TRP A 181 9.17 -23.99 1.55
C TRP A 181 9.03 -22.62 2.21
N LEU A 182 7.95 -21.90 1.89
CA LEU A 182 7.64 -20.63 2.54
C LEU A 182 7.38 -20.81 4.04
N MET A 183 6.60 -21.79 4.46
CA MET A 183 6.07 -21.85 5.84
C MET A 183 6.92 -22.71 6.79
N CYS A 184 7.55 -23.77 6.30
CA CYS A 184 8.17 -24.82 7.12
C CYS A 184 9.69 -24.71 7.27
N THR A 185 10.31 -23.72 6.63
CA THR A 185 11.78 -23.53 6.68
C THR A 185 12.20 -22.28 7.43
N ILE A 186 13.45 -22.25 7.90
CA ILE A 186 13.99 -21.13 8.68
C ILE A 186 14.02 -19.83 7.85
N ASP A 187 14.38 -19.92 6.57
CA ASP A 187 14.55 -18.77 5.68
C ASP A 187 13.33 -18.51 4.77
N GLY A 188 12.39 -19.45 4.68
CA GLY A 188 11.20 -19.32 3.84
C GLY A 188 11.54 -19.34 2.34
N LYS A 189 12.64 -20.02 1.96
CA LYS A 189 13.15 -20.07 0.59
C LYS A 189 13.11 -21.48 0.04
N ASN A 190 12.53 -21.65 -1.13
CA ASN A 190 12.69 -22.88 -1.88
C ASN A 190 14.05 -22.84 -2.60
N PRO A 191 14.88 -23.88 -2.48
CA PRO A 191 16.19 -23.93 -3.11
C PRO A 191 16.15 -23.85 -4.65
N ASN A 192 14.99 -24.11 -5.26
CA ASN A 192 14.78 -24.11 -6.70
C ASN A 192 14.11 -22.82 -7.24
N ASP A 193 13.84 -21.82 -6.40
CA ASP A 193 13.09 -20.62 -6.80
C ASP A 193 13.81 -19.72 -7.82
N THR A 194 13.01 -19.08 -8.67
CA THR A 194 13.46 -18.08 -9.65
C THR A 194 13.52 -16.66 -9.07
N GLU A 195 14.10 -15.72 -9.81
CA GLU A 195 14.23 -14.29 -9.43
C GLU A 195 12.89 -13.64 -9.06
N GLU A 196 11.80 -13.98 -9.73
CA GLU A 196 10.48 -13.37 -9.51
C GLU A 196 9.93 -13.62 -8.10
N GLU A 197 10.29 -14.73 -7.47
CA GLU A 197 9.89 -15.05 -6.09
C GLU A 197 10.63 -14.20 -5.05
N LYS A 198 11.79 -13.67 -5.43
CA LYS A 198 12.57 -12.73 -4.61
C LYS A 198 11.83 -11.41 -4.42
N VAL A 199 10.99 -11.00 -5.38
CA VAL A 199 10.30 -9.69 -5.34
C VAL A 199 9.22 -9.63 -4.26
N ILE A 200 8.31 -10.62 -4.16
CA ILE A 200 7.29 -10.67 -3.08
C ILE A 200 7.95 -10.81 -1.70
N SER A 201 9.13 -11.44 -1.67
CA SER A 201 9.90 -11.62 -0.45
C SER A 201 10.84 -10.46 -0.12
N GLN A 202 10.72 -9.32 -0.82
CA GLN A 202 11.39 -8.09 -0.47
C GLN A 202 10.35 -7.01 -0.14
N THR A 203 10.52 -6.44 1.04
CA THR A 203 9.75 -5.30 1.55
C THR A 203 10.65 -4.09 1.62
N THR A 204 10.03 -2.93 1.64
CA THR A 204 10.73 -1.67 1.79
C THR A 204 10.69 -1.25 3.25
N LYS A 205 11.86 -0.91 3.78
CA LYS A 205 12.03 -0.40 5.14
C LYS A 205 12.69 0.96 5.05
N ALA A 206 12.08 1.97 5.67
CA ALA A 206 12.59 3.34 5.65
C ALA A 206 12.32 4.04 6.98
N LYS A 207 13.07 5.10 7.26
CA LYS A 207 12.87 5.92 8.45
C LYS A 207 11.96 7.10 8.13
N PHE A 208 10.96 7.32 8.97
CA PHE A 208 10.02 8.41 8.86
C PHE A 208 10.04 9.28 10.11
N PHE A 209 9.86 10.59 9.96
CA PHE A 209 9.72 11.48 11.10
C PHE A 209 8.31 11.39 11.70
N LYS A 210 8.24 11.18 13.01
CA LYS A 210 7.06 11.33 13.87
C LYS A 210 7.30 12.51 14.82
N GLY A 211 6.99 13.71 14.35
CA GLY A 211 7.44 14.94 15.00
C GLY A 211 8.96 15.05 14.94
N GLU A 212 9.62 15.07 16.10
CA GLU A 212 11.08 15.18 16.22
C GLU A 212 11.82 13.82 16.23
N LYS A 213 11.09 12.70 16.25
CA LYS A 213 11.70 11.35 16.34
C LYS A 213 11.65 10.63 15.00
N GLU A 214 12.73 9.93 14.66
CA GLU A 214 12.75 8.98 13.56
C GLU A 214 12.20 7.63 14.01
N GLU A 215 11.31 7.04 13.22
CA GLU A 215 10.84 5.67 13.40
C GLU A 215 10.99 4.88 12.10
N GLU A 216 11.41 3.63 12.23
CA GLU A 216 11.53 2.72 11.09
C GLU A 216 10.18 2.08 10.79
N ILE A 217 9.68 2.29 9.57
CA ILE A 217 8.42 1.72 9.10
C ILE A 217 8.72 0.78 7.93
N THR A 218 8.13 -0.41 7.98
CA THR A 218 8.19 -1.39 6.89
C THR A 218 6.88 -1.35 6.10
N TYR A 219 6.97 -1.26 4.77
CA TYR A 219 5.84 -1.21 3.86
C TYR A 219 6.14 -1.99 2.57
N LEU A 220 5.08 -2.30 1.81
CA LEU A 220 5.15 -2.95 0.52
C LEU A 220 4.58 -2.04 -0.56
N THR A 221 5.22 -2.00 -1.72
CA THR A 221 4.67 -1.34 -2.90
C THR A 221 3.71 -2.27 -3.65
N LEU A 222 2.86 -1.72 -4.52
CA LEU A 222 1.96 -2.52 -5.36
C LEU A 222 2.72 -3.45 -6.31
N GLU A 223 3.91 -3.05 -6.75
CA GLU A 223 4.80 -3.92 -7.54
C GLU A 223 5.29 -5.10 -6.70
N GLN A 224 5.76 -4.84 -5.48
CA GLN A 224 6.24 -5.89 -4.57
C GLN A 224 5.13 -6.88 -4.18
N SER A 225 3.89 -6.40 -4.04
CA SER A 225 2.77 -7.26 -3.64
C SER A 225 2.26 -8.18 -4.77
N LYS A 226 2.65 -7.93 -6.03
CA LYS A 226 2.18 -8.64 -7.24
C LYS A 226 0.65 -8.76 -7.37
N LYS A 227 -0.10 -7.84 -6.77
CA LYS A 227 -1.57 -7.84 -6.87
C LYS A 227 -1.99 -7.60 -8.33
N THR A 228 -2.84 -8.48 -8.86
CA THR A 228 -3.29 -8.45 -10.26
C THR A 228 -4.52 -7.57 -10.47
N ASN A 229 -5.24 -7.24 -9.41
CA ASN A 229 -6.48 -6.45 -9.45
C ASN A 229 -6.26 -4.93 -9.48
N ILE A 230 -5.02 -4.46 -9.71
CA ILE A 230 -4.70 -3.05 -9.87
C ILE A 230 -5.05 -2.61 -11.29
N LYS A 231 -6.14 -1.85 -11.44
CA LYS A 231 -6.74 -1.50 -12.74
C LYS A 231 -6.54 -0.03 -13.13
N ASN A 232 -6.19 0.83 -12.19
CA ASN A 232 -6.03 2.26 -12.46
C ASN A 232 -4.79 2.51 -13.34
N ASN A 233 -5.03 2.97 -14.57
CA ASN A 233 -3.98 3.22 -15.56
C ASN A 233 -3.06 4.40 -15.21
N LYS A 234 -3.51 5.34 -14.36
CA LYS A 234 -2.71 6.51 -13.94
C LYS A 234 -1.51 6.14 -13.10
N ILE A 235 -1.55 4.99 -12.45
CA ILE A 235 -0.46 4.49 -11.61
C ILE A 235 0.18 3.23 -12.20
N GLY A 236 -0.24 2.79 -13.40
CA GLY A 236 0.18 1.52 -13.98
C GLY A 236 1.70 1.38 -14.10
N ASN A 237 2.38 2.45 -14.52
CA ASN A 237 3.85 2.51 -14.65
C ASN A 237 4.56 2.91 -13.34
N HIS A 238 3.81 3.21 -12.29
CA HIS A 238 4.31 3.74 -11.02
C HIS A 238 3.97 2.82 -9.84
N LYS A 239 3.62 1.56 -10.09
CA LYS A 239 3.28 0.57 -9.04
C LYS A 239 4.37 0.40 -7.99
N ASN A 240 5.62 0.69 -8.34
CA ASN A 240 6.77 0.69 -7.45
C ASN A 240 6.79 1.87 -6.46
N LYS A 241 5.90 2.86 -6.59
CA LYS A 241 5.78 4.01 -5.68
C LYS A 241 4.57 3.91 -4.75
N PHE A 242 3.50 3.27 -5.21
CA PHE A 242 2.25 3.19 -4.45
C PHE A 242 2.31 2.08 -3.41
N VAL A 243 1.91 2.38 -2.17
CA VAL A 243 1.92 1.43 -1.06
C VAL A 243 0.68 0.55 -1.09
N VAL A 244 0.84 -0.75 -0.84
CA VAL A 244 -0.25 -1.72 -0.81
C VAL A 244 -1.13 -1.54 0.43
N TYR A 245 -2.44 -1.69 0.23
CA TYR A 245 -3.47 -1.26 1.19
C TYR A 245 -3.76 -2.24 2.33
N ASP A 246 -3.23 -3.46 2.29
CA ASP A 246 -3.57 -4.54 3.22
C ASP A 246 -2.35 -5.22 3.88
N TYR A 247 -1.16 -4.61 3.81
CA TYR A 247 0.06 -5.19 4.39
C TYR A 247 0.35 -4.78 5.83
N ASN A 248 0.58 -3.48 6.08
CA ASN A 248 0.98 -2.97 7.40
C ASN A 248 0.23 -1.68 7.75
N GLU A 249 -0.40 -1.67 8.92
CA GLU A 249 -1.14 -0.53 9.48
C GLU A 249 -0.24 0.68 9.76
N ASP A 250 1.03 0.48 10.16
CA ASP A 250 1.90 1.55 10.64
C ASP A 250 2.13 2.64 9.58
N TRP A 251 2.32 2.24 8.33
CA TRP A 251 2.53 3.17 7.22
C TRP A 251 1.28 3.99 6.95
N TRP A 252 0.10 3.36 6.96
CA TRP A 252 -1.17 4.03 6.70
C TRP A 252 -1.54 5.01 7.81
N LYS A 253 -1.27 4.66 9.08
CA LYS A 253 -1.38 5.58 10.21
C LYS A 253 -0.43 6.76 10.05
N TRP A 254 0.83 6.51 9.72
CA TRP A 254 1.81 7.57 9.51
C TRP A 254 1.42 8.52 8.38
N SER A 255 1.04 8.01 7.19
CA SER A 255 0.61 8.83 6.05
C SER A 255 -0.62 9.68 6.41
N PHE A 256 -1.57 9.10 7.15
CA PHE A 256 -2.72 9.83 7.65
C PHE A 256 -2.33 10.96 8.61
N ASP A 257 -1.58 10.66 9.67
CA ASP A 257 -1.26 11.62 10.73
C ASP A 257 -0.37 12.77 10.26
N TYR A 258 0.62 12.48 9.39
CA TYR A 258 1.66 13.44 9.02
C TYR A 258 1.48 14.06 7.64
N ARG A 259 0.58 13.53 6.80
CA ARG A 259 0.23 14.15 5.51
C ARG A 259 -1.22 14.60 5.49
N LEU A 260 -2.16 13.66 5.47
CA LEU A 260 -3.56 13.99 5.21
C LEU A 260 -4.18 14.84 6.32
N LYS A 261 -3.93 14.52 7.58
CA LYS A 261 -4.46 15.27 8.72
C LYS A 261 -3.90 16.70 8.76
N VAL A 262 -2.60 16.84 8.53
CA VAL A 262 -1.93 18.15 8.44
C VAL A 262 -2.52 19.00 7.31
N ASP A 263 -2.77 18.41 6.14
CA ASP A 263 -3.38 19.13 5.03
C ASP A 263 -4.84 19.49 5.32
N LYS A 264 -5.61 18.63 6.00
CA LYS A 264 -6.98 18.95 6.44
C LYS A 264 -7.03 20.13 7.39
N GLU A 265 -6.11 20.19 8.34
CA GLU A 265 -6.04 21.25 9.35
C GLU A 265 -5.59 22.59 8.76
N ASN A 266 -4.77 22.55 7.70
CA ASN A 266 -4.28 23.74 7.00
C ASN A 266 -5.02 24.07 5.69
N GLU A 267 -6.18 23.43 5.44
CA GLU A 267 -6.95 23.58 4.22
C GLU A 267 -7.64 24.95 4.18
N THR A 268 -6.93 25.96 3.70
CA THR A 268 -7.47 27.28 3.38
C THR A 268 -7.62 27.50 1.87
N SER A 269 -7.41 26.45 1.06
CA SER A 269 -7.30 26.58 -0.39
C SER A 269 -8.69 26.60 -1.06
N LEU A 270 -8.78 27.38 -2.14
CA LEU A 270 -9.93 27.40 -3.06
C LEU A 270 -10.11 26.05 -3.80
N PHE A 271 -9.07 25.20 -3.77
CA PHE A 271 -9.03 23.86 -4.32
C PHE A 271 -8.83 22.87 -3.18
N PRO A 272 -9.92 22.32 -2.64
CA PRO A 272 -9.86 21.52 -1.42
C PRO A 272 -9.33 20.11 -1.71
N LEU A 273 -9.28 19.23 -0.71
CA LEU A 273 -9.16 17.78 -0.94
C LEU A 273 -10.31 17.26 -1.83
N SER A 274 -10.05 16.20 -2.60
CA SER A 274 -11.10 15.46 -3.29
C SER A 274 -12.08 14.85 -2.29
N ASN A 275 -13.33 14.65 -2.72
CA ASN A 275 -14.41 14.23 -1.81
C ASN A 275 -14.12 12.92 -1.08
N ARG A 276 -13.39 11.98 -1.70
CA ARG A 276 -12.99 10.71 -1.07
C ARG A 276 -12.02 10.94 0.08
N PHE A 277 -10.93 11.67 -0.17
CA PHE A 277 -9.92 11.93 0.86
C PHE A 277 -10.42 12.87 1.97
N LYS A 278 -11.38 13.75 1.68
CA LYS A 278 -12.10 14.52 2.72
C LYS A 278 -12.79 13.64 3.76
N GLN A 279 -13.39 12.53 3.34
CA GLN A 279 -14.18 11.65 4.22
C GLN A 279 -13.34 10.72 5.10
N VAL A 280 -12.04 10.60 4.81
CA VAL A 280 -11.11 9.78 5.61
C VAL A 280 -11.00 10.28 7.05
N LYS A 281 -11.16 9.41 8.04
CA LYS A 281 -11.10 9.72 9.47
C LYS A 281 -9.92 9.03 10.18
N ASN A 282 -9.37 7.99 9.58
CA ASN A 282 -8.32 7.16 10.15
C ASN A 282 -7.40 6.63 9.04
N GLY A 283 -6.14 6.32 9.39
CA GLY A 283 -5.20 5.73 8.44
C GLY A 283 -5.59 4.33 8.00
N TRP A 284 -6.07 3.50 8.93
CA TRP A 284 -6.25 2.07 8.70
C TRP A 284 -7.64 1.57 9.04
N ASP A 285 -8.19 0.76 8.12
CA ASP A 285 -9.43 0.00 8.26
C ASP A 285 -9.17 -1.48 7.95
N ASN A 286 -9.42 -2.34 8.94
CA ASN A 286 -9.22 -3.79 8.85
C ASN A 286 -10.10 -4.45 7.77
N THR A 287 -11.23 -3.85 7.41
CA THR A 287 -12.16 -4.46 6.45
C THR A 287 -11.79 -4.15 5.00
N THR A 288 -10.96 -3.13 4.76
CA THR A 288 -10.64 -2.58 3.42
C THR A 288 -11.88 -2.21 2.59
N ARG A 289 -13.01 -1.94 3.26
CA ARG A 289 -14.32 -1.65 2.66
C ARG A 289 -14.89 -0.31 3.12
N SER A 290 -14.33 0.28 4.17
CA SER A 290 -14.78 1.57 4.68
C SER A 290 -14.39 2.72 3.74
N THR A 291 -15.22 3.74 3.63
CA THR A 291 -14.85 5.02 2.99
C THR A 291 -14.08 5.95 3.92
N THR A 292 -13.91 5.56 5.20
CA THR A 292 -13.23 6.39 6.21
C THR A 292 -11.77 6.02 6.44
N GLY A 293 -11.34 4.82 6.04
CA GLY A 293 -9.94 4.39 6.16
C GLY A 293 -9.12 4.86 4.96
N LEU A 294 -7.93 5.44 5.21
CA LEU A 294 -7.04 5.87 4.13
C LEU A 294 -6.63 4.71 3.23
N ASN A 295 -6.26 3.57 3.84
CA ASN A 295 -5.91 2.35 3.10
C ASN A 295 -7.06 1.87 2.19
N SER A 296 -8.30 1.91 2.67
CA SER A 296 -9.49 1.55 1.89
C SER A 296 -9.78 2.52 0.75
N VAL A 297 -9.61 3.83 0.97
CA VAL A 297 -9.76 4.84 -0.10
C VAL A 297 -8.69 4.64 -1.18
N CYS A 298 -7.44 4.40 -0.80
CA CYS A 298 -6.36 4.12 -1.75
C CYS A 298 -6.59 2.80 -2.49
N LYS A 299 -7.09 1.75 -1.82
CA LYS A 299 -7.55 0.52 -2.49
C LYS A 299 -8.57 0.81 -3.58
N SER A 300 -9.64 1.54 -3.25
CA SER A 300 -10.67 1.93 -4.22
C SER A 300 -10.06 2.73 -5.38
N PHE A 301 -9.10 3.62 -5.09
CA PHE A 301 -8.38 4.34 -6.14
C PHE A 301 -7.57 3.41 -7.06
N TYR A 302 -6.90 2.38 -6.53
CA TYR A 302 -6.08 1.46 -7.31
C TYR A 302 -6.89 0.48 -8.18
N GLU A 303 -8.02 0.01 -7.65
CA GLU A 303 -8.81 -1.08 -8.25
C GLU A 303 -9.90 -0.59 -9.21
N GLU A 304 -10.18 0.71 -9.25
CA GLU A 304 -11.14 1.32 -10.16
C GLU A 304 -10.52 1.67 -11.53
N THR A 305 -11.31 1.46 -12.58
CA THR A 305 -10.96 1.79 -13.98
C THR A 305 -11.37 3.20 -14.42
N ASP A 306 -12.17 3.89 -13.60
CA ASP A 306 -12.87 5.12 -13.98
C ASP A 306 -11.97 6.33 -14.15
N THR A 307 -12.45 7.31 -14.92
CA THR A 307 -11.84 8.63 -15.12
C THR A 307 -11.73 9.38 -13.80
N LYS A 308 -10.56 9.28 -13.17
CA LYS A 308 -10.23 10.03 -11.96
C LYS A 308 -10.04 11.50 -12.27
N THR A 309 -10.61 12.35 -11.42
CA THR A 309 -10.31 13.79 -11.47
C THR A 309 -8.82 14.00 -11.16
N GLN A 310 -8.20 15.02 -11.74
CA GLN A 310 -6.79 15.34 -11.45
C GLN A 310 -6.55 15.52 -9.95
N GLN A 311 -7.50 16.16 -9.26
CA GLN A 311 -7.47 16.35 -7.81
C GLN A 311 -7.38 15.03 -7.02
N GLU A 312 -8.10 13.99 -7.45
CA GLU A 312 -8.04 12.67 -6.81
C GLU A 312 -6.72 11.96 -7.11
N ILE A 313 -6.15 12.17 -8.30
CA ILE A 313 -4.83 11.65 -8.67
C ILE A 313 -3.74 12.32 -7.81
N ASP A 314 -3.80 13.64 -7.64
CA ASP A 314 -2.86 14.40 -6.83
C ASP A 314 -2.93 13.98 -5.35
N ASP A 315 -4.14 13.81 -4.82
CA ASP A 315 -4.34 13.29 -3.47
C ASP A 315 -3.81 11.85 -3.33
N ALA A 316 -4.03 10.99 -4.32
CA ALA A 316 -3.52 9.63 -4.28
C ALA A 316 -1.98 9.59 -4.33
N TRP A 317 -1.34 10.38 -5.18
CA TRP A 317 0.11 10.54 -5.14
C TRP A 317 0.58 10.97 -3.76
N ARG A 318 -0.09 11.94 -3.15
CA ARG A 318 0.32 12.48 -1.86
C ARG A 318 0.17 11.50 -0.70
N TYR A 319 -0.94 10.78 -0.63
CA TYR A 319 -1.31 9.99 0.55
C TYR A 319 -1.15 8.48 0.37
N CYS A 320 -1.11 8.01 -0.87
CA CYS A 320 -1.03 6.58 -1.19
C CYS A 320 0.36 6.17 -1.75
N SER A 321 1.20 7.12 -2.18
CA SER A 321 2.59 6.83 -2.58
C SER A 321 3.58 6.96 -1.43
N ASP A 322 4.71 6.28 -1.53
CA ASP A 322 5.77 6.27 -0.53
C ASP A 322 6.42 7.64 -0.34
N ILE A 323 6.74 8.35 -1.42
CA ILE A 323 7.36 9.68 -1.38
C ILE A 323 6.33 10.79 -1.12
N GLY A 324 5.10 10.64 -1.62
CA GLY A 324 4.05 11.64 -1.49
C GLY A 324 4.03 12.69 -2.61
N GLU A 325 4.73 12.45 -3.71
CA GLU A 325 4.73 13.30 -4.91
C GLU A 325 5.00 12.48 -6.17
N GLU A 326 4.57 12.98 -7.32
CA GLU A 326 4.84 12.37 -8.62
C GLU A 326 6.31 12.63 -8.99
N THR A 327 7.10 11.55 -9.05
CA THR A 327 8.50 11.60 -9.47
C THR A 327 8.63 10.99 -10.86
N ASN A 328 9.27 11.71 -11.79
CA ASN A 328 9.56 11.25 -13.15
C ASN A 328 10.53 10.06 -13.19
#